data_AF-A0A7M1SZL4-F1
#
_entry.id   AF-A0A7M1SZL4-F1
#
_cell.length_a   1.000
_cell.length_b   1.000
_cell.length_c   1.000
_cell.angle_alpha   90.00
_cell.angle_beta   90.00
_cell.angle_gamma   90.00
#
_symmetry.space_group_name_H-M   'P 1'
#
loop_
_entity.id
_entity.type
_entity.pdbx_description
1 polymer ?
#
loop_
_entity_poly.entity_id
_entity_poly.type
_entity_poly.pdbx_seq_one_letter_code
_entity_poly.pdbx_strand_id
1 'polypeptide(L)'
;MSALIRTPAVLIAAAGSVLLGAGSLLPWVDAEGAVFGRHTADGVDALGLRQGLAGGDAWVTVVLACLSLLVTGLFAWRRGSRARLLLAVSGTVGLLWPIASASSIPDGVGVGVGVWVTGAGGLLVLAGSAMLRIDPDARYDARLARAHRLWERGRLPDAIAEQQRVVEQDLRENGWSREAGLNGMILASMYAEAGDRPRCLEIMNDVVARCTPVFTDEDKSMVDQLWVESHQQLADRGA
;
A
#
# COMPACT_ATOMS: atom_id res chain seq x y z
N MET A 1 6.64 11.08 11.22
CA MET A 1 6.11 9.85 11.87
C MET A 1 4.57 9.82 12.03
N SER A 2 3.79 10.82 11.57
CA SER A 2 2.38 10.98 12.00
C SER A 2 1.29 10.75 10.92
N ALA A 3 1.65 10.45 9.67
CA ALA A 3 0.67 10.11 8.61
C ALA A 3 0.56 8.60 8.35
N LEU A 4 1.52 7.80 8.83
CA LEU A 4 1.70 6.38 8.48
C LEU A 4 0.64 5.43 9.07
N ILE A 5 -0.09 5.87 10.10
CA ILE A 5 -1.04 5.04 10.90
C ILE A 5 -2.51 5.38 10.59
N ARG A 6 -2.79 6.38 9.73
CA ARG A 6 -4.16 6.91 9.56
C ARG A 6 -5.06 6.16 8.58
N THR A 7 -4.53 5.22 7.80
CA THR A 7 -5.40 4.43 6.92
C THR A 7 -6.06 3.31 7.73
N PRO A 8 -7.40 3.31 7.88
CA PRO A 8 -8.11 2.27 8.64
C PRO A 8 -7.79 0.87 8.09
N ALA A 9 -7.46 0.76 6.81
CA ALA A 9 -7.00 -0.47 6.17
C ALA A 9 -5.70 -1.04 6.76
N VAL A 10 -4.72 -0.19 7.12
CA VAL A 10 -3.45 -0.63 7.75
C VAL A 10 -3.71 -1.10 9.18
N LEU A 11 -4.59 -0.42 9.91
CA LEU A 11 -5.00 -0.83 11.26
C LEU A 11 -5.75 -2.16 11.25
N ILE A 12 -6.67 -2.35 10.30
CA ILE A 12 -7.40 -3.60 10.11
C ILE A 12 -6.44 -4.74 9.76
N ALA A 13 -5.50 -4.51 8.84
CA ALA A 13 -4.49 -5.52 8.50
C ALA A 13 -3.60 -5.87 9.69
N ALA A 14 -3.10 -4.87 10.43
CA ALA A 14 -2.27 -5.09 11.61
C ALA A 14 -3.03 -5.85 12.71
N ALA A 15 -4.27 -5.46 13.00
CA ALA A 15 -5.13 -6.16 13.95
C ALA A 15 -5.38 -7.62 13.52
N GLY A 16 -5.62 -7.85 12.22
CA GLY A 16 -5.77 -9.18 11.66
C GLY A 16 -4.51 -10.04 11.84
N SER A 17 -3.32 -9.48 11.62
CA SER A 17 -2.06 -10.18 11.83
C SER A 17 -1.80 -10.52 13.29
N VAL A 18 -2.17 -9.64 14.22
CA VAL A 18 -2.11 -9.91 15.67
C VAL A 18 -3.07 -11.04 16.05
N LEU A 19 -4.30 -11.03 15.52
CA LEU A 19 -5.28 -12.09 15.77
C LEU A 19 -4.84 -13.43 15.18
N LEU A 20 -4.23 -13.44 13.99
CA LEU A 20 -3.60 -14.65 13.42
C LEU A 20 -2.58 -15.25 14.39
N GLY A 21 -1.71 -14.41 14.94
CA GLY A 21 -0.72 -14.81 15.93
C GLY A 21 -1.36 -15.29 17.24
N ALA A 22 -2.33 -14.56 17.78
CA ALA A 22 -3.01 -14.94 19.01
C ALA A 22 -3.76 -16.28 18.85
N GLY A 23 -4.48 -16.49 17.73
CA GLY A 23 -5.19 -17.73 17.44
C GLY A 23 -4.27 -18.95 17.31
N SER A 24 -3.03 -18.76 16.83
CA SER A 24 -2.03 -19.82 16.79
C SER A 24 -1.56 -20.30 18.17
N LEU A 25 -1.72 -19.48 19.21
CA LEU A 25 -1.34 -19.79 20.59
C LEU A 25 -2.50 -20.38 21.41
N LEU A 26 -3.74 -20.30 20.89
CA LEU A 26 -4.94 -20.79 21.55
C LEU A 26 -5.18 -22.28 21.24
N PRO A 27 -6.08 -22.97 21.97
CA PRO A 27 -6.45 -24.35 21.66
C PRO A 27 -7.20 -24.46 20.32
N TRP A 28 -6.72 -25.32 19.42
CA TRP A 28 -7.34 -25.56 18.10
C TRP A 28 -8.43 -26.64 18.13
N VAL A 29 -8.55 -27.34 19.26
CA VAL A 29 -9.51 -28.42 19.51
C VAL A 29 -10.21 -28.17 20.83
N ASP A 30 -11.50 -28.49 20.91
CA ASP A 30 -12.34 -28.44 22.11
C ASP A 30 -12.47 -29.86 22.70
N ALA A 31 -11.52 -30.23 23.56
CA ALA A 31 -11.55 -31.48 24.32
C ALA A 31 -10.92 -31.26 25.69
N GLU A 32 -11.69 -31.51 26.75
CA GLU A 32 -11.20 -31.45 28.13
C GLU A 32 -10.03 -32.42 28.32
N GLY A 33 -8.87 -31.91 28.75
CA GLY A 33 -7.67 -32.72 29.00
C GLY A 33 -6.82 -33.07 27.77
N ALA A 34 -7.20 -32.65 26.57
CA ALA A 34 -6.38 -32.85 25.37
C ALA A 34 -5.25 -31.83 25.27
N VAL A 35 -4.24 -31.96 26.15
CA VAL A 35 -2.89 -31.47 25.81
C VAL A 35 -2.29 -32.53 24.91
N PHE A 36 -2.38 -32.36 23.59
CA PHE A 36 -1.71 -33.24 22.64
C PHE A 36 -0.19 -33.14 22.83
N GLY A 37 0.36 -34.14 23.53
CA GLY A 37 1.78 -34.37 23.76
C GLY A 37 2.02 -35.86 24.04
N ARG A 38 2.79 -36.50 23.14
CA ARG A 38 3.23 -37.92 23.11
C ARG A 38 2.16 -38.99 23.37
N HIS A 39 1.68 -39.61 22.28
CA HIS A 39 0.91 -40.86 22.34
C HIS A 39 1.82 -42.04 21.96
N THR A 40 2.03 -42.97 22.90
CA THR A 40 2.61 -44.29 22.62
C THR A 40 1.46 -45.26 22.35
N ALA A 41 1.35 -45.73 21.11
CA ALA A 41 0.51 -46.87 20.75
C ALA A 41 1.45 -48.04 20.45
N ASP A 42 1.23 -49.18 21.11
CA ASP A 42 1.99 -50.44 20.92
C ASP A 42 3.53 -50.32 21.01
N GLY A 43 4.04 -49.48 21.92
CA GLY A 43 5.48 -49.37 22.19
C GLY A 43 6.30 -48.69 21.09
N VAL A 44 5.64 -48.18 20.06
CA VAL A 44 6.25 -47.33 19.03
C VAL A 44 5.76 -45.89 19.26
N ASP A 45 6.69 -44.95 19.35
CA ASP A 45 6.35 -43.52 19.31
C ASP A 45 5.77 -43.21 17.93
N ALA A 46 4.44 -43.20 17.82
CA ALA A 46 3.75 -42.86 16.58
C ALA A 46 3.64 -41.33 16.46
N LEU A 47 4.16 -40.78 15.35
CA LEU A 47 3.98 -39.39 14.95
C LEU A 47 2.51 -39.17 14.52
N GLY A 48 1.61 -39.05 15.48
CA GLY A 48 0.17 -38.89 15.24
C GLY A 48 -0.35 -37.54 15.74
N LEU A 49 -0.66 -36.67 14.76
CA LEU A 49 -1.54 -35.50 14.81
C LEU A 49 -1.13 -34.31 15.70
N ARG A 50 -0.50 -33.36 15.01
CA ARG A 50 0.16 -32.15 15.47
C ARG A 50 -0.79 -30.93 15.38
N GLN A 51 -1.81 -30.85 16.23
CA GLN A 51 -2.71 -29.67 16.28
C GLN A 51 -2.50 -28.88 17.59
N GLY A 52 -1.88 -27.70 17.49
CA GLY A 52 -1.41 -26.85 18.60
C GLY A 52 0.08 -26.49 18.50
N LEU A 53 0.64 -25.72 19.44
CA LEU A 53 2.05 -25.23 19.42
C LEU A 53 3.15 -26.31 19.33
N ALA A 54 2.85 -27.56 19.70
CA ALA A 54 3.73 -28.72 19.50
C ALA A 54 3.59 -29.36 18.10
N GLY A 55 2.68 -28.83 17.29
CA GLY A 55 2.35 -29.24 15.95
C GLY A 55 2.72 -28.21 14.88
N GLY A 56 3.11 -28.70 13.69
CA GLY A 56 3.63 -27.85 12.61
C GLY A 56 2.65 -26.76 12.17
N ASP A 57 1.35 -26.96 12.39
CA ASP A 57 0.29 -26.06 11.94
C ASP A 57 0.28 -24.72 12.70
N ALA A 58 0.61 -24.72 13.99
CA ALA A 58 0.76 -23.48 14.77
C ALA A 58 1.97 -22.67 14.28
N TRP A 59 3.07 -23.33 13.92
CA TRP A 59 4.26 -22.66 13.37
C TRP A 59 3.98 -21.99 12.03
N VAL A 60 3.19 -22.61 11.15
CA VAL A 60 2.79 -22.02 9.87
C VAL A 60 2.01 -20.73 10.10
N THR A 61 1.06 -20.72 11.03
CA THR A 61 0.23 -19.53 11.32
C THR A 61 1.00 -18.43 12.07
N VAL A 62 1.95 -18.78 12.94
CA VAL A 62 2.89 -17.81 13.55
C VAL A 62 3.76 -17.16 12.48
N VAL A 63 4.34 -17.94 11.57
CA VAL A 63 5.16 -17.39 10.48
C VAL A 63 4.33 -16.47 9.58
N LEU A 64 3.09 -16.85 9.26
CA LEU A 64 2.16 -16.01 8.51
C LEU A 64 1.78 -14.73 9.27
N ALA A 65 1.60 -14.79 10.58
CA ALA A 65 1.37 -13.61 11.43
C ALA A 65 2.56 -12.65 11.40
N CYS A 66 3.80 -13.16 11.56
CA CYS A 66 5.01 -12.36 11.48
C CYS A 66 5.22 -11.77 10.07
N LEU A 67 5.02 -12.57 9.02
CA LEU A 67 5.15 -12.12 7.64
C LEU A 67 4.11 -11.04 7.31
N SER A 68 2.86 -11.24 7.69
CA SER A 68 1.78 -10.27 7.46
C SER A 68 1.99 -8.97 8.24
N LEU A 69 2.49 -9.02 9.49
CA LEU A 69 2.91 -7.82 10.24
C LEU A 69 4.06 -7.08 9.54
N LEU A 70 5.10 -7.79 9.12
CA LEU A 70 6.25 -7.20 8.43
C LEU A 70 5.82 -6.55 7.12
N VAL A 71 4.97 -7.23 6.34
CA VAL A 71 4.45 -6.71 5.07
C VAL A 71 3.52 -5.52 5.28
N THR A 72 2.71 -5.52 6.36
CA THR A 72 1.88 -4.37 6.75
C THR A 72 2.75 -3.16 7.09
N GLY A 73 3.82 -3.35 7.88
CA GLY A 73 4.78 -2.30 8.19
C GLY A 73 5.53 -1.78 6.95
N LEU A 74 5.95 -2.68 6.06
CA LEU A 74 6.62 -2.32 4.81
C LEU A 74 5.67 -1.60 3.85
N PHE A 75 4.38 -1.96 3.82
CA PHE A 75 3.36 -1.23 3.08
C PHE A 75 3.15 0.17 3.68
N ALA A 76 3.03 0.28 5.00
CA ALA A 76 2.92 1.58 5.67
C ALA A 76 4.11 2.49 5.33
N TRP A 77 5.32 1.92 5.24
CA TRP A 77 6.52 2.68 4.89
C TRP A 77 6.63 3.01 3.39
N ARG A 78 6.43 2.05 2.49
CA ARG A 78 6.84 2.19 1.07
C ARG A 78 5.69 2.04 0.05
N ARG A 79 4.42 2.06 0.50
CA ARG A 79 3.16 2.02 -0.29
C ARG A 79 3.25 1.25 -1.63
N GLY A 80 3.81 0.03 -1.59
CA GLY A 80 4.14 -0.73 -2.79
C GLY A 80 3.08 -1.76 -3.19
N SER A 81 2.79 -1.89 -4.49
CA SER A 81 1.85 -2.90 -5.01
C SER A 81 2.26 -4.34 -4.69
N ARG A 82 3.57 -4.59 -4.55
CA ARG A 82 4.14 -5.89 -4.15
C ARG A 82 3.83 -6.24 -2.70
N ALA A 83 3.95 -5.27 -1.78
CA ALA A 83 3.61 -5.47 -0.37
C ALA A 83 2.12 -5.78 -0.21
N ARG A 84 1.24 -5.11 -0.97
CA ARG A 84 -0.19 -5.44 -0.99
C ARG A 84 -0.46 -6.87 -1.48
N LEU A 85 0.20 -7.31 -2.56
CA LEU A 85 0.02 -8.68 -3.05
C LEU A 85 0.44 -9.71 -1.99
N LEU A 86 1.59 -9.48 -1.33
CA LEU A 86 2.07 -10.33 -0.25
C LEU A 86 1.10 -10.34 0.93
N LEU A 87 0.50 -9.19 1.26
CA LEU A 87 -0.50 -9.07 2.31
C LEU A 87 -1.76 -9.88 1.97
N ALA A 88 -2.28 -9.73 0.74
CA ALA A 88 -3.42 -10.49 0.25
C ALA A 88 -3.15 -12.01 0.29
N VAL A 89 -1.98 -12.44 -0.18
CA VAL A 89 -1.57 -13.85 -0.13
C VAL A 89 -1.51 -14.34 1.31
N SER A 90 -0.88 -13.57 2.22
CA SER A 90 -0.79 -13.95 3.63
C SER A 90 -2.16 -14.05 4.31
N GLY A 91 -3.09 -13.14 4.02
CA GLY A 91 -4.45 -13.17 4.53
C GLY A 91 -5.25 -14.36 3.99
N THR A 92 -5.14 -14.64 2.69
CA THR A 92 -5.79 -15.81 2.07
C THR A 92 -5.28 -17.11 2.66
N VAL A 93 -3.96 -17.28 2.80
CA VAL A 93 -3.39 -18.49 3.40
C VAL A 93 -3.79 -18.58 4.88
N GLY A 94 -3.72 -17.48 5.63
CA GLY A 94 -4.15 -17.42 7.02
C GLY A 94 -5.63 -17.72 7.25
N LEU A 95 -6.49 -17.48 6.25
CA LEU A 95 -7.91 -17.83 6.27
C LEU A 95 -8.17 -19.28 5.86
N LEU A 96 -7.50 -19.77 4.81
CA LEU A 96 -7.70 -21.12 4.28
C LEU A 96 -7.08 -22.20 5.17
N TRP A 97 -5.98 -21.89 5.84
CA TRP A 97 -5.29 -22.83 6.73
C TRP A 97 -6.17 -23.37 7.85
N PRO A 98 -6.83 -22.53 8.69
CA PRO A 98 -7.72 -23.03 9.74
C PRO A 98 -8.92 -23.81 9.18
N ILE A 99 -9.41 -23.46 7.99
CA ILE A 99 -10.50 -24.22 7.32
C ILE A 99 -10.02 -25.64 6.96
N ALA A 100 -8.83 -25.75 6.36
CA ALA A 100 -8.24 -27.04 6.02
C ALA A 100 -7.94 -27.86 7.29
N SER A 101 -7.40 -27.23 8.33
CA SER A 101 -7.17 -27.89 9.62
C SER A 101 -8.47 -28.39 10.25
N ALA A 102 -9.55 -27.60 10.23
CA ALA A 102 -10.85 -28.01 10.74
C ALA A 102 -11.42 -29.23 10.01
N SER A 103 -11.22 -29.34 8.69
CA SER A 103 -11.65 -30.53 7.92
C SER A 103 -10.85 -31.81 8.21
N SER A 104 -9.73 -31.69 8.92
CA SER A 104 -8.88 -32.84 9.30
C SER A 104 -9.11 -33.31 10.74
N ILE A 105 -10.02 -32.66 11.47
CA ILE A 105 -10.36 -33.02 12.84
C ILE A 105 -11.19 -34.32 12.84
N PRO A 106 -10.83 -35.34 13.63
CA PRO A 106 -11.60 -36.58 13.73
C PRO A 106 -13.03 -36.37 14.24
N ASP A 107 -13.94 -37.25 13.80
CA ASP A 107 -15.32 -37.27 14.29
C ASP A 107 -15.37 -37.46 15.81
N GLY A 108 -16.16 -36.63 16.50
CA GLY A 108 -16.29 -36.64 17.97
C GLY A 108 -15.35 -35.66 18.71
N VAL A 109 -14.50 -34.93 17.98
CA VAL A 109 -13.62 -33.89 18.52
C VAL A 109 -14.10 -32.51 18.06
N GLY A 110 -14.33 -31.59 19.01
CA GLY A 110 -14.81 -30.24 18.71
C GLY A 110 -13.72 -29.32 18.14
N VAL A 111 -14.12 -28.32 17.35
CA VAL A 111 -13.22 -27.27 16.85
C VAL A 111 -12.93 -26.26 17.97
N GLY A 112 -11.67 -26.07 18.32
CA GLY A 112 -11.27 -25.14 19.38
C GLY A 112 -11.25 -23.68 18.94
N VAL A 113 -11.24 -22.78 19.93
CA VAL A 113 -11.32 -21.33 19.74
C VAL A 113 -10.17 -20.78 18.87
N GLY A 114 -8.99 -21.40 18.91
CA GLY A 114 -7.82 -20.99 18.12
C GLY A 114 -8.07 -21.02 16.61
N VAL A 115 -8.78 -22.02 16.10
CA VAL A 115 -9.14 -22.12 14.67
C VAL A 115 -9.96 -20.92 14.22
N TRP A 116 -10.95 -20.54 15.02
CA TRP A 116 -11.83 -19.40 14.73
C TRP A 116 -11.10 -18.06 14.81
N VAL A 117 -10.25 -17.88 15.83
CA VAL A 117 -9.47 -16.65 16.01
C VAL A 117 -8.45 -16.48 14.87
N THR A 118 -7.77 -17.56 14.47
CA THR A 118 -6.86 -17.55 13.31
C THR A 118 -7.62 -17.24 12.02
N GLY A 119 -8.77 -17.87 11.79
CA GLY A 119 -9.61 -17.59 10.61
C GLY A 119 -10.08 -16.14 10.56
N ALA A 120 -10.53 -15.59 11.68
CA ALA A 120 -10.92 -14.19 11.80
C ALA A 120 -9.74 -13.24 11.53
N GLY A 121 -8.54 -13.57 12.04
CA GLY A 121 -7.33 -12.82 11.73
C GLY A 121 -6.98 -12.82 10.24
N GLY A 122 -7.03 -13.99 9.59
CA GLY A 122 -6.81 -14.13 8.14
C GLY A 122 -7.79 -13.30 7.31
N LEU A 123 -9.08 -13.33 7.69
CA LEU A 123 -10.12 -12.54 7.06
C LEU A 123 -9.85 -11.03 7.19
N LEU A 124 -9.43 -10.57 8.38
CA LEU A 124 -9.11 -9.16 8.61
C LEU A 124 -7.88 -8.71 7.81
N VAL A 125 -6.83 -9.53 7.72
CA VAL A 125 -5.68 -9.23 6.85
C VAL A 125 -6.12 -9.11 5.39
N LEU A 126 -6.98 -10.02 4.92
CA LEU A 126 -7.51 -9.99 3.56
C LEU A 126 -8.38 -8.74 3.33
N ALA A 127 -9.27 -8.42 4.25
CA ALA A 127 -10.13 -7.24 4.20
C ALA A 127 -9.31 -5.95 4.19
N GLY A 128 -8.33 -5.83 5.09
CA GLY A 128 -7.36 -4.74 5.10
C GLY A 128 -6.64 -4.62 3.76
N SER A 129 -6.13 -5.72 3.21
CA SER A 129 -5.49 -5.74 1.89
C SER A 129 -6.42 -5.35 0.74
N ALA A 130 -7.69 -5.72 0.80
CA ALA A 130 -8.68 -5.36 -0.21
C ALA A 130 -9.00 -3.85 -0.15
N MET A 131 -9.10 -3.29 1.05
CA MET A 131 -9.29 -1.85 1.26
C MET A 131 -8.05 -1.05 0.82
N LEU A 132 -6.86 -1.63 0.89
CA LEU A 132 -5.65 -1.05 0.28
C LEU A 132 -5.68 -1.00 -1.27
N ARG A 133 -6.70 -1.54 -1.95
CA ARG A 133 -6.79 -1.49 -3.43
C ARG A 133 -7.05 -0.10 -4.01
N ILE A 134 -7.36 0.89 -3.18
CA ILE A 134 -7.73 2.23 -3.64
C ILE A 134 -7.07 3.26 -2.71
N ASP A 135 -5.75 3.39 -2.81
CA ASP A 135 -5.10 4.60 -2.33
C ASP A 135 -4.97 5.55 -3.52
N PRO A 136 -5.85 6.57 -3.65
CA PRO A 136 -5.75 7.57 -4.71
C PRO A 136 -4.37 8.24 -4.70
N ASP A 137 -3.78 8.44 -3.51
CA ASP A 137 -2.43 8.99 -3.33
C ASP A 137 -1.36 8.12 -4.02
N ALA A 138 -1.43 6.79 -3.86
CA ALA A 138 -0.43 5.91 -4.45
C ALA A 138 -0.51 5.87 -5.99
N ARG A 139 -1.70 6.08 -6.56
CA ARG A 139 -1.86 6.25 -8.02
C ARG A 139 -1.34 7.59 -8.47
N TYR A 140 -1.58 8.63 -7.69
CA TYR A 140 -1.09 9.97 -7.92
C TYR A 140 0.45 10.00 -7.95
N ASP A 141 1.10 9.50 -6.89
CA ASP A 141 2.57 9.39 -6.79
C ASP A 141 3.16 8.57 -7.95
N ALA A 142 2.51 7.46 -8.31
CA ALA A 142 2.97 6.62 -9.41
C ALA A 142 2.89 7.34 -10.76
N ARG A 143 1.89 8.20 -10.98
CA ARG A 143 1.78 9.03 -12.19
C ARG A 143 2.82 10.14 -12.19
N LEU A 144 3.00 10.85 -11.08
CA LEU A 144 4.02 11.91 -10.96
C LEU A 144 5.42 11.36 -11.25
N ALA A 145 5.77 10.23 -10.64
CA ALA A 145 7.03 9.55 -10.89
C ALA A 145 7.16 9.00 -12.33
N ARG A 146 6.04 8.66 -12.97
CA ARG A 146 6.05 8.23 -14.38
C ARG A 146 6.26 9.41 -15.32
N ALA A 147 5.60 10.55 -15.08
CA ALA A 147 5.77 11.77 -15.86
C ALA A 147 7.25 12.21 -15.85
N HIS A 148 7.87 12.25 -14.67
CA HIS A 148 9.31 12.58 -14.53
C HIS A 148 10.21 11.61 -15.29
N ARG A 149 10.00 10.28 -15.17
CA ARG A 149 10.80 9.30 -15.91
C ARG A 149 10.63 9.39 -17.43
N LEU A 150 9.45 9.79 -17.91
CA LEU A 150 9.22 10.00 -19.34
C LEU A 150 9.93 11.27 -19.82
N TRP A 151 9.91 12.31 -18.99
CA TRP A 151 10.59 13.57 -19.24
C TRP A 151 12.11 13.38 -19.32
N GLU A 152 12.72 12.71 -18.33
CA GLU A 152 14.16 12.39 -18.32
C GLU A 152 14.62 11.59 -19.55
N ARG A 153 13.71 10.80 -20.15
CA ARG A 153 13.97 10.00 -21.36
C ARG A 153 13.71 10.78 -22.66
N GLY A 154 13.38 12.06 -22.57
CA GLY A 154 13.03 12.91 -23.73
C GLY A 154 11.71 12.55 -24.38
N ARG A 155 10.86 11.72 -23.75
CA ARG A 155 9.52 11.36 -24.27
C ARG A 155 8.50 12.44 -23.88
N LEU A 156 8.75 13.66 -24.31
CA LEU A 156 8.01 14.87 -23.90
C LEU A 156 6.49 14.76 -24.10
N PRO A 157 5.94 14.27 -25.24
CA PRO A 157 4.49 14.18 -25.40
C PRO A 157 3.81 13.28 -24.36
N ASP A 158 4.43 12.15 -24.01
CA ASP A 158 3.88 11.24 -23.00
C ASP A 158 4.06 11.78 -21.58
N ALA A 159 5.16 12.50 -21.33
CA ALA A 159 5.40 13.16 -20.05
C ALA A 159 4.36 14.25 -19.78
N ILE A 160 4.11 15.11 -20.77
CA ILE A 160 3.08 16.15 -20.73
C ILE A 160 1.70 15.52 -20.48
N ALA A 161 1.34 14.47 -21.22
CA ALA A 161 0.04 13.83 -21.08
C ALA A 161 -0.18 13.24 -19.67
N GLU A 162 0.85 12.66 -19.04
CA GLU A 162 0.73 12.16 -17.66
C GLU A 162 0.72 13.32 -16.64
N GLN A 163 1.53 14.36 -16.85
CA GLN A 163 1.56 15.53 -15.96
C GLN A 163 0.26 16.34 -16.01
N GLN A 164 -0.38 16.46 -17.19
CA GLN A 164 -1.70 17.07 -17.33
C GLN A 164 -2.74 16.37 -16.48
N ARG A 165 -2.77 15.03 -16.48
CA ARG A 165 -3.71 14.26 -15.66
C ARG A 165 -3.50 14.46 -14.17
N VAL A 166 -2.25 14.68 -13.73
CA VAL A 166 -1.92 15.02 -12.34
C VAL A 166 -2.52 16.38 -12.00
N VAL A 167 -2.24 17.41 -12.80
CA VAL A 167 -2.77 18.77 -12.57
C VAL A 167 -4.30 18.80 -12.63
N GLU A 168 -4.91 18.12 -13.61
CA GLU A 168 -6.37 18.00 -13.72
C GLU A 168 -7.01 17.26 -12.53
N GLN A 169 -6.29 16.33 -11.91
CA GLN A 169 -6.77 15.69 -10.69
C GLN A 169 -6.67 16.66 -9.50
N ASP A 170 -5.52 17.34 -9.33
CA ASP A 170 -5.32 18.32 -8.26
C ASP A 170 -6.37 19.43 -8.30
N LEU A 171 -6.63 19.98 -9.50
CA LEU A 171 -7.63 21.02 -9.71
C LEU A 171 -9.05 20.54 -9.40
N ARG A 172 -9.39 19.29 -9.71
CA ARG A 172 -10.72 18.74 -9.41
C ARG A 172 -10.94 18.47 -7.93
N GLU A 173 -9.91 17.97 -7.25
CA GLU A 173 -10.03 17.55 -5.85
C GLU A 173 -9.89 18.73 -4.89
N ASN A 174 -8.95 19.64 -5.16
CA ASN A 174 -8.53 20.69 -4.23
C ASN A 174 -8.55 22.11 -4.84
N GLY A 175 -8.95 22.26 -6.10
CA GLY A 175 -8.86 23.53 -6.80
C GLY A 175 -7.41 23.99 -7.00
N TRP A 176 -7.20 25.29 -7.08
CA TRP A 176 -5.86 25.90 -7.17
C TRP A 176 -5.14 25.88 -5.81
N SER A 177 -4.75 24.68 -5.38
CA SER A 177 -3.95 24.45 -4.18
C SER A 177 -2.46 24.75 -4.43
N ARG A 178 -1.66 24.76 -3.35
CA ARG A 178 -0.19 24.83 -3.44
C ARG A 178 0.37 23.75 -4.37
N GLU A 179 -0.08 22.50 -4.21
CA GLU A 179 0.39 21.37 -5.01
C GLU A 179 0.00 21.51 -6.49
N ALA A 180 -1.26 21.91 -6.76
CA ALA A 180 -1.73 22.17 -8.12
C ALA A 180 -0.86 23.24 -8.82
N GLY A 181 -0.51 24.31 -8.09
CA GLY A 181 0.36 25.37 -8.59
C GLY A 181 1.76 24.88 -8.93
N LEU A 182 2.41 24.13 -8.03
CA LEU A 182 3.75 23.59 -8.27
C LEU A 182 3.77 22.60 -9.45
N ASN A 183 2.80 21.68 -9.51
CA ASN A 183 2.68 20.75 -10.63
C ASN A 183 2.33 21.45 -11.95
N GLY A 184 1.59 22.56 -11.88
CA GLY A 184 1.31 23.44 -13.01
C GLY A 184 2.59 24.09 -13.56
N MET A 185 3.49 24.57 -12.69
CA MET A 185 4.78 25.10 -13.15
C MET A 185 5.65 24.05 -13.83
N ILE A 186 5.71 22.83 -13.27
CA ILE A 186 6.41 21.71 -13.91
C ILE A 186 5.81 21.41 -15.29
N LEU A 187 4.48 21.38 -15.40
CA LEU A 187 3.79 21.18 -16.68
C LEU A 187 4.12 22.30 -17.69
N ALA A 188 4.18 23.55 -17.24
CA ALA A 188 4.57 24.67 -18.10
C ALA A 188 6.02 24.53 -18.61
N SER A 189 6.97 24.13 -17.75
CA SER A 189 8.35 23.87 -18.17
C SER A 189 8.44 22.75 -19.20
N MET A 190 7.63 21.69 -19.08
CA MET A 190 7.55 20.65 -20.11
C MET A 190 7.01 21.21 -21.45
N TYR A 191 6.06 22.16 -21.42
CA TYR A 191 5.59 22.85 -22.63
C TYR A 191 6.65 23.78 -23.23
N ALA A 192 7.42 24.50 -22.40
CA ALA A 192 8.56 25.27 -22.86
C ALA A 192 9.59 24.38 -23.58
N GLU A 193 9.91 23.22 -23.00
CA GLU A 193 10.78 22.23 -23.61
C GLU A 193 10.13 21.51 -24.81
N ALA A 194 8.82 21.58 -24.99
CA ALA A 194 8.18 21.15 -26.23
C ALA A 194 8.15 22.26 -27.30
N GLY A 195 8.46 23.51 -26.94
CA GLY A 195 8.33 24.68 -27.81
C GLY A 195 6.90 25.22 -27.94
N ASP A 196 5.95 24.73 -27.11
CA ASP A 196 4.56 25.19 -27.11
C ASP A 196 4.43 26.46 -26.25
N ARG A 197 4.84 27.58 -26.83
CA ARG A 197 4.82 28.90 -26.18
C ARG A 197 3.44 29.30 -25.67
N PRO A 198 2.33 29.18 -26.45
CA PRO A 198 1.01 29.55 -25.97
C PRO A 198 0.59 28.79 -24.71
N ARG A 199 0.75 27.46 -24.68
CA ARG A 199 0.37 26.64 -23.53
C ARG A 199 1.25 26.89 -22.31
N CYS A 200 2.55 27.05 -22.52
CA CYS A 200 3.48 27.39 -21.44
C CYS A 200 3.07 28.68 -20.74
N LEU A 201 2.86 29.76 -21.50
CA LEU A 201 2.51 31.07 -20.92
C LEU A 201 1.12 31.08 -20.29
N GLU A 202 0.15 30.38 -20.87
CA GLU A 202 -1.19 30.22 -20.30
C GLU A 202 -1.12 29.65 -18.88
N ILE A 203 -0.45 28.50 -18.71
CA ILE A 203 -0.36 27.80 -17.43
C ILE A 203 0.43 28.62 -16.41
N MET A 204 1.57 29.20 -16.81
CA MET A 204 2.39 30.00 -15.89
C MET A 204 1.62 31.20 -15.34
N ASN A 205 0.90 31.92 -16.21
CA ASN A 205 0.08 33.05 -15.79
C ASN A 205 -1.05 32.62 -14.85
N ASP A 206 -1.71 31.49 -15.14
CA ASP A 206 -2.76 30.95 -14.27
C ASP A 206 -2.20 30.57 -12.89
N VAL A 207 -1.04 29.92 -12.82
CA VAL A 207 -0.39 29.57 -11.55
C VAL A 207 -0.05 30.81 -10.75
N VAL A 208 0.62 31.81 -11.34
CA VAL A 208 0.98 33.04 -10.63
C VAL A 208 -0.26 33.81 -10.18
N ALA A 209 -1.28 33.92 -11.02
CA ALA A 209 -2.50 34.65 -10.68
C ALA A 209 -3.28 34.00 -9.52
N ARG A 210 -3.27 32.66 -9.43
CA ARG A 210 -4.17 31.93 -8.53
C ARG A 210 -3.47 31.32 -7.32
N CYS A 211 -2.19 30.97 -7.42
CA CYS A 211 -1.46 30.24 -6.38
C CYS A 211 -0.46 31.11 -5.59
N THR A 212 -0.12 32.33 -6.05
CA THR A 212 0.78 33.23 -5.30
C THR A 212 0.37 33.43 -3.82
N PRO A 213 -0.92 33.56 -3.46
CA PRO A 213 -1.32 33.72 -2.06
C PRO A 213 -1.10 32.48 -1.18
N VAL A 214 -1.05 31.29 -1.78
CA VAL A 214 -0.89 30.00 -1.06
C VAL A 214 0.54 29.47 -1.10
N PHE A 215 1.43 30.12 -1.83
CA PHE A 215 2.85 29.78 -1.91
C PHE A 215 3.63 30.32 -0.72
N THR A 216 4.50 29.46 -0.18
CA THR A 216 5.57 29.87 0.74
C THR A 216 6.65 30.64 -0.02
N ASP A 217 7.57 31.30 0.68
CA ASP A 217 8.65 32.05 0.02
C ASP A 217 9.62 31.11 -0.74
N GLU A 218 9.79 29.88 -0.26
CA GLU A 218 10.53 28.84 -0.98
C GLU A 218 9.83 28.46 -2.29
N ASP A 219 8.50 28.28 -2.26
CA ASP A 219 7.73 27.99 -3.47
C ASP A 219 7.82 29.14 -4.47
N LYS A 220 7.71 30.38 -4.02
CA LYS A 220 7.84 31.56 -4.90
C LYS A 220 9.21 31.60 -5.57
N SER A 221 10.28 31.36 -4.80
CA SER A 221 11.64 31.29 -5.36
C SER A 221 11.76 30.21 -6.44
N MET A 222 11.16 29.04 -6.22
CA MET A 222 11.15 27.96 -7.20
C MET A 222 10.30 28.30 -8.43
N VAL A 223 9.13 28.89 -8.24
CA VAL A 223 8.26 29.37 -9.33
C VAL A 223 8.96 30.43 -10.17
N ASP A 224 9.64 31.38 -9.54
CA ASP A 224 10.41 32.43 -10.22
C ASP A 224 11.57 31.83 -11.04
N GLN A 225 12.28 30.85 -10.47
CA GLN A 225 13.34 30.14 -11.20
C GLN A 225 12.79 29.41 -12.43
N LEU A 226 11.75 28.58 -12.26
CA LEU A 226 11.11 27.86 -13.36
C LEU A 226 10.53 28.82 -14.39
N TRP A 227 10.05 29.99 -13.96
CA TRP A 227 9.55 31.03 -14.85
C TRP A 227 10.64 31.55 -15.76
N VAL A 228 11.79 31.94 -15.20
CA VAL A 228 12.94 32.45 -15.95
C VAL A 228 13.49 31.39 -16.91
N GLU A 229 13.69 30.15 -16.42
CA GLU A 229 14.19 29.04 -17.24
C GLU A 229 13.27 28.74 -18.43
N SER A 230 11.96 28.69 -18.20
CA SER A 230 10.98 28.41 -19.26
C SER A 230 10.96 29.53 -20.31
N HIS A 231 11.08 30.79 -19.90
CA HIS A 231 11.20 31.92 -20.83
C HIS A 231 12.48 31.88 -21.66
N GLN A 232 13.59 31.51 -21.05
CA GLN A 232 14.87 31.37 -21.74
C GLN A 232 14.82 30.23 -22.77
N GLN A 233 14.28 29.06 -22.42
CA GLN A 233 14.09 27.95 -23.36
C GLN A 233 13.21 28.32 -24.54
N LEU A 234 12.12 29.07 -24.30
CA LEU A 234 11.24 29.57 -25.36
C LEU A 234 11.95 30.59 -26.26
N ALA A 235 12.86 31.39 -25.72
CA ALA A 235 13.66 32.34 -26.50
C ALA A 235 14.69 31.61 -27.37
N ASP A 236 15.39 30.62 -26.81
CA ASP A 236 16.42 29.84 -27.52
C ASP A 236 15.86 29.03 -28.70
N ARG A 237 14.58 28.68 -28.66
CA ARG A 237 13.88 27.94 -29.72
C ARG A 237 13.10 28.81 -30.70
N GLY A 238 12.97 30.10 -30.41
CA GLY A 238 12.24 31.08 -31.21
C GLY A 238 13.12 31.96 -32.10
N ALA A 239 14.43 31.67 -32.18
CA ALA A 239 15.40 32.27 -33.09
C ALA A 239 15.77 31.29 -34.23
#